data_AF-A0A6M0A690-F1
#
_entry.id   AF-A0A6M0A690-F1
#
_cell.length_a   1.000
_cell.length_b   1.000
_cell.length_c   1.000
_cell.angle_alpha   90.00
_cell.angle_beta   90.00
_cell.angle_gamma   90.00
#
_symmetry.space_group_name_H-M   'P 1'
#
loop_
_entity.id
_entity.type
_entity.pdbx_description
1 polymer ?
#
loop_
_entity_poly.entity_id
_entity_poly.type
_entity_poly.pdbx_seq_one_letter_code
_entity_poly.pdbx_strand_id
1 'polypeptide(L)' 'MKQVKAVLCGYYGKGNGGDEALLASLLQMLPKSVKPIV' A
#
# COMPACT_ATOMS: atom_id res chain seq x y z
N MET A 1 -20.63 -2.71 -3.55
CA MET A 1 -19.85 -1.52 -3.11
C MET A 1 -19.00 -1.03 -4.29
N LYS A 2 -18.87 0.28 -4.49
CA LYS A 2 -18.05 0.84 -5.58
C LYS A 2 -16.57 0.65 -5.25
N GLN A 3 -15.78 0.18 -6.21
CA GLN A 3 -14.32 0.05 -6.05
C GLN A 3 -13.65 1.42 -6.22
N VAL A 4 -12.76 1.78 -5.28
CA VAL A 4 -11.99 3.03 -5.28
C VAL A 4 -10.53 2.69 -5.54
N LYS A 5 -9.82 3.49 -6.33
CA LYS A 5 -8.37 3.36 -6.51
C LYS A 5 -7.66 4.37 -5.61
N ALA A 6 -6.60 3.95 -4.94
CA ALA A 6 -5.79 4.80 -4.07
C ALA A 6 -4.32 4.69 -4.46
N VAL A 7 -3.64 5.83 -4.55
CA VAL A 7 -2.17 5.88 -4.71
C VAL A 7 -1.56 5.76 -3.33
N LEU A 8 -0.69 4.78 -3.14
CA LEU A 8 0.14 4.64 -1.94
C LEU A 8 1.47 5.35 -2.21
N CYS A 9 1.67 6.52 -1.60
CA CYS A 9 2.90 7.29 -1.72
C CYS A 9 3.68 7.28 -0.40
N GLY A 10 4.93 7.76 -0.42
CA GLY A 10 5.75 7.88 0.79
C GLY A 10 6.68 6.70 1.04
N TYR A 11 6.67 5.69 0.17
CA TYR A 11 7.50 4.50 0.28
C TYR A 11 8.76 4.62 -0.60
N TYR A 12 9.88 5.13 -0.07
CA TYR A 12 11.02 5.58 -0.88
C TYR A 12 12.37 4.91 -0.59
N GLY A 13 12.38 3.71 0.01
CA GLY A 13 13.60 2.92 0.24
C GLY A 13 13.68 1.68 -0.65
N LYS A 14 14.27 1.80 -1.85
CA LYS A 14 14.59 0.62 -2.68
C LYS A 14 15.59 -0.28 -1.95
N GLY A 15 15.17 -1.48 -1.55
CA GLY A 15 15.99 -2.42 -0.77
C GLY A 15 16.09 -2.11 0.73
N ASN A 16 15.24 -1.21 1.24
CA ASN A 16 15.11 -0.98 2.69
C ASN A 16 14.04 -1.91 3.26
N GLY A 17 14.44 -2.91 4.04
CA GLY A 17 13.51 -3.93 4.55
C GLY A 17 12.48 -3.42 5.55
N GLY A 18 12.78 -2.39 6.35
CA GLY A 18 11.80 -1.81 7.26
C GLY A 18 10.70 -1.08 6.50
N ASP A 19 11.14 -0.45 5.44
CA ASP A 19 10.30 0.21 4.49
C ASP A 19 9.39 -0.88 3.79
N GLU A 20 9.93 -2.00 3.30
CA GLU A 20 9.14 -3.02 2.59
C GLU A 20 8.07 -3.63 3.50
N ALA A 21 8.41 -3.80 4.78
CA ALA A 21 7.49 -4.24 5.81
C ALA A 21 6.32 -3.25 6.00
N LEU A 22 6.57 -1.93 6.01
CA LEU A 22 5.52 -0.92 6.10
C LEU A 22 4.55 -0.99 4.92
N LEU A 23 5.06 -1.14 3.69
CA LEU A 23 4.20 -1.28 2.51
C LEU A 23 3.34 -2.55 2.60
N ALA A 24 3.95 -3.68 3.01
CA ALA A 24 3.22 -4.94 3.19
C ALA A 24 2.11 -4.82 4.24
N SER A 25 2.38 -4.20 5.39
CA SER A 25 1.37 -3.95 6.42
C SER A 25 0.24 -3.07 5.91
N LEU A 26 0.55 -2.00 5.17
CA LEU A 26 -0.48 -1.11 4.62
C LEU A 26 -1.38 -1.85 3.63
N LEU A 27 -0.82 -2.63 2.71
CA LEU A 27 -1.57 -3.42 1.73
C LEU A 27 -2.52 -4.43 2.39
N GLN A 28 -2.09 -5.08 3.47
CA GLN A 28 -2.91 -6.03 4.22
C GLN A 28 -4.09 -5.36 4.95
N MET A 29 -3.93 -4.09 5.33
CA MET A 29 -4.95 -3.33 6.07
C MET A 29 -5.96 -2.61 5.16
N LEU A 30 -5.77 -2.64 3.84
CA LEU A 30 -6.69 -1.95 2.93
C LEU A 30 -8.11 -2.54 3.00
N PRO A 31 -9.15 -1.70 3.04
CA PRO A 31 -10.52 -2.17 2.85
C PRO A 31 -10.67 -2.90 1.52
N LYS A 32 -11.49 -3.96 1.47
CA LYS A 32 -11.75 -4.75 0.23
C LYS A 32 -12.25 -3.91 -0.96
N SER A 33 -12.81 -2.73 -0.71
CA SER A 33 -13.27 -1.79 -1.75
C SER A 33 -12.15 -0.94 -2.35
N VAL A 34 -10.92 -0.99 -1.83
CA VAL A 34 -9.79 -0.17 -2.27
C VAL A 34 -8.83 -1.02 -3.10
N LYS A 35 -8.49 -0.54 -4.30
CA LYS A 35 -7.44 -1.08 -5.16
C LYS A 35 -6.19 -0.18 -5.08
N PRO A 36 -5.06 -0.67 -4.54
CA PRO A 36 -3.85 0.12 -4.44
C PRO A 36 -3.19 0.33 -5.82
N ILE A 37 -2.50 1.45 -5.93
CA ILE A 37 -1.51 1.77 -6.96
C ILE A 37 -0.23 2.11 -6.19
N VAL A 38 0.80 1.28 -6.37
CA VAL A 38 2.11 1.35 -5.70
C VAL A 38 3.19 1.67 -6.72
#